data_AF-A0A8R1V2J4-F1
#
_entry.id   AF-A0A8R1V2J4-F1
#
_cell.length_a   1.000
_cell.length_b   1.000
_cell.length_c   1.000
_cell.angle_alpha   90.00
_cell.angle_beta   90.00
_cell.angle_gamma   90.00
#
_symmetry.space_group_name_H-M   'P 1'
#
loop_
_entity.id
_entity.type
_entity.pdbx_description
1 polymer ?
#
loop_
_entity_poly.entity_id
_entity_poly.type
_entity_poly.pdbx_seq_one_letter_code
_entity_poly.pdbx_strand_id
1 'polypeptide(L)'
;FSGNKLGNMLIPKKNRNSIYEYLFSEGVAVAKKDFNLKSHPNIQNVSNLEVIKALKSLTSRGYVKEQFAWRHYYWYLTNEGQTYLREYLNLPEGIVPATVKTKPREVRVPGMERRAPAYGKTEERDSYRTSEKVTEAGPGAAPVFRGGFGRGAAPQ
;
A
#
# COMPACT_ATOMS: atom_id res chain seq x y z
N PHE A 1 -19.27 24.80 -38.52
CA PHE A 1 -18.56 23.62 -37.98
C PHE A 1 -17.40 24.10 -37.12
N SER A 2 -17.64 24.25 -35.80
CA SER A 2 -16.63 24.71 -34.85
C SER A 2 -15.67 23.56 -34.57
N GLY A 3 -14.46 23.63 -35.15
CA GLY A 3 -13.40 22.69 -34.86
C GLY A 3 -12.99 22.82 -33.39
N ASN A 4 -13.15 21.74 -32.64
CA ASN A 4 -12.65 21.59 -31.28
C ASN A 4 -11.13 21.79 -31.28
N LYS A 5 -10.71 23.03 -31.07
CA LYS A 5 -9.34 23.37 -30.68
C LYS A 5 -9.20 22.91 -29.24
N LEU A 6 -8.77 21.65 -29.04
CA LEU A 6 -8.39 21.13 -27.73
C LEU A 6 -7.32 22.08 -27.18
N GLY A 7 -7.75 22.95 -26.28
CA GLY A 7 -7.01 24.12 -25.86
C GLY A 7 -5.62 23.73 -25.36
N ASN A 8 -4.62 24.45 -25.87
CA ASN A 8 -3.27 24.46 -25.31
C ASN A 8 -3.38 24.55 -23.79
N MET A 9 -2.96 23.48 -23.13
CA MET A 9 -2.75 23.46 -21.70
C MET A 9 -1.64 24.47 -21.40
N LEU A 10 -2.02 25.66 -20.94
CA LEU A 10 -1.12 26.76 -20.56
C LEU A 10 -0.41 26.47 -19.21
N ILE A 11 0.09 25.25 -19.03
CA ILE A 11 0.95 24.91 -17.88
C ILE A 11 2.38 25.26 -18.28
N PRO A 12 3.09 26.12 -17.52
CA PRO A 12 4.51 26.39 -17.75
C PRO A 12 5.30 25.09 -17.82
N LYS A 13 6.24 24.97 -18.78
CA LYS A 13 7.07 23.76 -18.93
C LYS A 13 7.75 23.36 -17.62
N LYS A 14 8.21 24.36 -16.84
CA LYS A 14 8.82 24.16 -15.52
C LYS A 14 7.89 23.41 -14.56
N ASN A 15 6.66 23.89 -14.40
CA ASN A 15 5.66 23.28 -13.51
C ASN A 15 5.29 21.86 -13.98
N ARG A 16 5.16 21.67 -15.30
CA ARG A 16 4.87 20.35 -15.87
C ARG A 16 5.99 19.35 -15.59
N ASN A 17 7.25 19.76 -15.77
CA ASN A 17 8.41 18.91 -15.48
C ASN A 17 8.45 18.55 -13.99
N SER A 18 8.21 19.50 -13.08
CA SER A 18 8.15 19.21 -11.64
C SER A 18 7.05 18.23 -11.25
N ILE A 19 5.87 18.28 -11.90
CA ILE A 19 4.80 17.28 -11.69
C ILE A 19 5.27 15.89 -12.13
N TYR A 20 5.93 15.81 -13.28
CA TYR A 20 6.39 14.54 -13.86
C TYR A 20 7.54 13.93 -13.06
N GLU A 21 8.49 14.75 -12.60
CA GLU A 21 9.56 14.36 -11.70
C GLU A 21 9.01 13.80 -10.38
N TYR A 22 8.05 14.50 -9.78
CA TYR A 22 7.38 14.03 -8.56
C TYR A 22 6.69 12.68 -8.79
N LEU A 23 5.88 12.57 -9.84
CA LEU A 23 5.17 11.33 -10.19
C LEU A 23 6.15 10.17 -10.46
N PHE A 24 7.29 10.43 -11.09
CA PHE A 24 8.30 9.42 -11.36
C PHE A 24 9.07 9.01 -10.11
N SER A 25 9.34 9.93 -9.19
CA SER A 25 10.05 9.63 -7.94
C SER A 25 9.22 8.76 -7.00
N GLU A 26 7.96 9.14 -6.75
CA GLU A 26 7.06 8.46 -5.82
C GLU A 26 6.32 7.28 -6.47
N GLY A 27 6.03 7.35 -7.76
CA GLY A 27 5.20 6.38 -8.48
C GLY A 27 3.69 6.51 -8.21
N VAL A 28 3.29 7.36 -7.27
CA VAL A 28 1.90 7.65 -6.90
C VAL A 28 1.73 9.15 -6.70
N ALA A 29 0.61 9.69 -7.16
CA ALA A 29 0.22 11.08 -6.87
C ALA A 29 -1.20 11.13 -6.30
N VAL A 30 -1.43 12.04 -5.35
CA VAL A 30 -2.73 12.24 -4.70
C VAL A 30 -3.08 13.70 -4.73
N ALA A 31 -4.27 14.07 -5.21
CA ALA A 31 -4.76 15.45 -5.14
C ALA A 31 -6.21 15.54 -4.68
N LYS A 32 -6.51 16.52 -3.83
CA LYS A 32 -7.89 16.87 -3.50
C LYS A 32 -8.56 17.50 -4.72
N LYS A 33 -9.83 17.20 -4.98
CA LYS A 33 -10.65 17.88 -6.00
C LYS A 33 -11.04 19.28 -5.51
N ASP A 34 -10.07 20.17 -5.58
CA ASP A 34 -10.18 21.59 -5.26
C ASP A 34 -9.33 22.41 -6.24
N PHE A 35 -9.98 23.11 -7.16
CA PHE A 35 -9.28 23.84 -8.23
C PHE A 35 -8.76 25.21 -7.80
N ASN A 36 -9.18 25.72 -6.64
CA ASN A 36 -8.83 27.06 -6.15
C ASN A 36 -7.56 27.05 -5.30
N LEU A 37 -7.05 25.85 -4.98
CA LEU A 37 -5.91 25.66 -4.11
C LEU A 37 -4.61 26.07 -4.84
N LYS A 38 -4.02 27.19 -4.41
CA LYS A 38 -2.91 27.87 -5.08
C LYS A 38 -1.62 27.04 -5.15
N SER A 39 -1.35 26.20 -4.16
CA SER A 39 -0.13 25.37 -4.09
C SER A 39 -0.45 23.97 -3.59
N HIS A 40 -0.09 22.95 -4.37
CA HIS A 40 -0.23 21.55 -3.97
C HIS A 40 0.68 21.23 -2.76
N PRO A 41 0.24 20.42 -1.77
CA PRO A 41 1.03 20.13 -0.56
C PRO A 41 2.35 19.40 -0.85
N ASN A 42 2.37 18.50 -1.84
CA ASN A 42 3.53 17.64 -2.11
C ASN A 42 4.47 18.20 -3.20
N ILE A 43 4.02 19.19 -3.99
CA ILE A 43 4.75 19.73 -5.14
C ILE A 43 4.86 21.23 -4.93
N GLN A 44 6.08 21.71 -4.69
CA GLN A 44 6.34 23.12 -4.47
C GLN A 44 6.12 23.92 -5.76
N ASN A 45 5.56 25.13 -5.64
CA ASN A 45 5.36 26.10 -6.74
C ASN A 45 4.40 25.67 -7.86
N VAL A 46 3.62 24.60 -7.65
CA VAL A 46 2.63 24.12 -8.63
C VAL A 46 1.24 24.19 -8.03
N SER A 47 0.29 24.74 -8.78
CA SER A 47 -1.10 24.82 -8.34
C SER A 47 -1.83 23.49 -8.49
N ASN A 48 -2.85 23.26 -7.65
CA ASN A 48 -3.56 21.99 -7.66
C ASN A 48 -4.34 21.76 -8.97
N LEU A 49 -4.80 22.84 -9.62
CA LEU A 49 -5.43 22.78 -10.94
C LEU A 49 -4.47 22.19 -11.98
N GLU A 50 -3.23 22.69 -12.03
CA GLU A 50 -2.22 22.22 -12.98
C GLU A 50 -1.94 20.73 -12.79
N VAL A 51 -1.81 20.27 -11.53
CA VAL A 51 -1.64 18.85 -11.19
C VAL A 51 -2.80 18.02 -11.73
N ILE A 52 -4.04 18.38 -11.40
CA ILE A 52 -5.22 17.61 -11.80
C ILE A 52 -5.33 17.56 -13.33
N LYS A 53 -5.09 18.68 -14.02
CA LYS A 53 -5.20 18.71 -15.49
C LYS A 53 -4.07 17.93 -16.14
N ALA A 54 -2.82 18.07 -15.65
CA ALA A 54 -1.67 17.34 -16.17
C ALA A 54 -1.86 15.82 -16.02
N LEU A 55 -2.24 15.36 -14.83
CA LEU A 55 -2.45 13.95 -14.57
C LEU A 55 -3.66 13.40 -15.34
N LYS A 56 -4.75 14.17 -15.49
CA LYS A 56 -5.87 13.81 -16.37
C LYS A 56 -5.41 13.59 -17.82
N SER A 57 -4.47 14.40 -18.32
CA SER A 57 -3.91 14.23 -19.66
C SER A 57 -3.10 12.92 -19.79
N LEU A 58 -2.34 12.56 -18.76
CA LEU A 58 -1.61 11.28 -18.72
C LEU A 58 -2.55 10.08 -18.60
N THR A 59 -3.62 10.19 -17.79
CA THR A 59 -4.67 9.16 -17.69
C THR A 59 -5.31 8.89 -19.05
N SER A 60 -5.63 9.94 -19.81
CA SER A 60 -6.25 9.78 -21.13
C SER A 60 -5.36 9.05 -22.16
N ARG A 61 -4.04 9.02 -21.92
CA ARG A 61 -3.04 8.33 -22.75
C ARG A 61 -2.68 6.93 -22.24
N GLY A 62 -3.23 6.49 -21.11
CA GLY A 62 -2.94 5.18 -20.52
C GLY A 62 -1.66 5.10 -19.66
N TYR A 63 -0.93 6.21 -19.49
CA TYR A 63 0.32 6.23 -18.71
C TYR A 63 0.09 6.15 -17.19
N VAL A 64 -1.13 6.44 -16.73
CA VAL A 64 -1.47 6.51 -15.32
C VAL A 64 -2.86 5.91 -15.13
N LYS A 65 -3.02 5.11 -14.07
CA LYS A 65 -4.33 4.62 -13.63
C LYS A 65 -4.92 5.58 -12.60
N GLU A 66 -6.10 6.11 -12.90
CA GLU A 66 -6.84 7.01 -12.01
C GLU A 66 -7.85 6.23 -11.14
N GLN A 67 -7.93 6.59 -9.86
CA GLN A 67 -8.97 6.17 -8.92
C GLN A 67 -9.48 7.42 -8.20
N PHE A 68 -10.80 7.59 -8.12
CA PHE A 68 -11.41 8.75 -7.47
C PHE A 68 -12.27 8.30 -6.30
N ALA A 69 -11.95 8.78 -5.10
CA ALA A 69 -12.68 8.43 -3.89
C ALA A 69 -12.66 9.61 -2.91
N TRP A 70 -13.76 9.87 -2.21
CA TRP A 70 -13.85 10.88 -1.15
C TRP A 70 -13.40 12.29 -1.55
N ARG A 71 -13.67 12.71 -2.81
CA ARG A 71 -13.16 13.97 -3.39
C ARG A 71 -11.63 14.03 -3.53
N HIS A 72 -10.94 12.89 -3.49
CA HIS A 72 -9.51 12.78 -3.77
C HIS A 72 -9.29 11.96 -5.03
N TYR A 73 -8.39 12.46 -5.88
CA TYR A 73 -7.82 11.74 -6.99
C TYR A 73 -6.59 11.00 -6.51
N TYR A 74 -6.51 9.73 -6.86
CA TYR A 74 -5.39 8.83 -6.66
C TYR A 74 -4.92 8.37 -8.03
N TRP A 75 -3.64 8.58 -8.31
CA TRP A 75 -3.02 8.23 -9.58
C TRP A 75 -1.87 7.26 -9.34
N TYR A 76 -1.88 6.16 -10.08
CA TYR A 76 -0.86 5.13 -10.03
C TYR A 76 -0.13 5.08 -11.37
N LEU A 77 1.20 5.21 -11.34
CA LEU A 77 2.01 5.17 -12.55
C LEU A 77 2.05 3.73 -13.12
N THR A 78 1.73 3.57 -14.40
CA THR A 78 1.81 2.27 -15.10
C THR A 78 3.22 2.02 -15.64
N ASN A 79 3.52 0.79 -16.06
CA ASN A 79 4.82 0.45 -16.66
C ASN A 79 5.10 1.26 -17.94
N GLU A 80 4.07 1.45 -18.77
CA GLU A 80 4.14 2.31 -19.97
C GLU A 80 4.32 3.79 -19.62
N GLY A 81 3.70 4.25 -18.53
CA GLY A 81 3.94 5.60 -18.03
C GLY A 81 5.37 5.80 -17.55
N GLN A 82 6.00 4.78 -16.96
CA GLN A 82 7.41 4.87 -16.55
C GLN A 82 8.33 5.05 -17.75
N THR A 83 8.13 4.31 -18.85
CA THR A 83 8.96 4.46 -20.06
C THR A 83 8.76 5.83 -20.69
N TYR A 84 7.50 6.29 -20.80
CA TYR A 84 7.20 7.63 -21.33
C TYR A 84 7.86 8.75 -20.52
N LEU A 85 7.77 8.69 -19.19
CA LEU A 85 8.36 9.73 -18.33
C LEU A 85 9.89 9.71 -18.35
N ARG A 86 10.52 8.54 -18.53
CA ARG A 86 11.98 8.43 -18.72
C ARG A 86 12.43 9.13 -19.99
N GLU A 87 11.77 8.86 -21.11
CA GLU A 87 12.07 9.49 -22.40
C GLU A 87 11.80 11.00 -22.34
N TYR A 88 10.69 11.42 -21.73
CA TYR A 88 10.31 12.83 -21.64
C TYR A 88 11.29 13.66 -20.79
N LEU A 89 11.76 13.11 -19.66
CA LEU A 89 12.67 13.79 -18.74
C LEU A 89 14.16 13.54 -19.06
N ASN A 90 14.47 12.69 -20.05
CA ASN A 90 15.84 12.27 -20.40
C ASN A 90 16.63 11.72 -19.20
N LEU A 91 15.96 10.95 -18.34
CA LEU A 91 16.59 10.35 -17.16
C LEU A 91 17.40 9.10 -17.55
N PRO A 92 18.61 8.89 -16.99
CA PRO A 92 19.37 7.66 -17.21
C PRO A 92 18.64 6.44 -16.63
N GLU A 93 18.83 5.27 -17.26
CA GLU A 93 18.07 4.02 -17.00
C GLU A 93 18.14 3.51 -15.55
N GLY A 94 19.08 4.00 -14.74
CA GLY A 94 19.27 3.58 -13.34
C GLY A 94 18.25 4.13 -12.34
N ILE A 95 17.47 5.16 -12.69
CA ILE A 95 16.50 5.77 -11.76
C ILE A 95 15.17 5.03 -11.91
N VAL A 96 14.83 4.27 -10.89
CA VAL A 96 13.58 3.51 -10.81
C VAL A 96 12.67 4.17 -9.77
N PRO A 97 11.35 4.33 -10.05
CA PRO A 97 10.39 4.82 -9.06
C PRO A 97 10.48 4.07 -7.74
N ALA A 98 10.20 4.76 -6.63
CA ALA A 98 10.27 4.19 -5.28
C ALA A 98 9.45 2.90 -5.11
N THR A 99 8.41 2.71 -5.92
CA THR A 99 7.53 1.51 -5.89
C THR A 99 8.22 0.21 -6.30
N VAL A 100 9.31 0.24 -7.07
CA VAL A 100 10.01 -0.97 -7.54
C VAL A 100 11.18 -1.34 -6.63
N LYS A 101 11.65 -0.40 -5.80
CA LYS A 101 12.68 -0.68 -4.79
C LYS A 101 12.08 -1.63 -3.75
N THR A 102 12.27 -2.92 -3.98
CA THR A 102 11.91 -3.98 -3.05
C THR A 102 12.56 -3.64 -1.70
N LYS A 103 11.75 -3.37 -0.68
CA LYS A 103 12.25 -3.32 0.70
C LYS A 103 12.98 -4.65 0.94
N PRO A 104 14.21 -4.66 1.48
CA PRO A 104 14.86 -5.92 1.82
C PRO A 104 13.89 -6.68 2.71
N ARG A 105 13.35 -7.78 2.18
CA ARG A 105 12.53 -8.68 2.97
C ARG A 105 13.45 -9.14 4.08
N GLU A 106 13.14 -8.77 5.32
CA GLU A 106 13.84 -9.33 6.47
C GLU A 106 13.87 -10.84 6.27
N VAL A 107 15.07 -11.37 6.08
CA VAL A 107 15.28 -12.81 5.99
C VAL A 107 14.88 -13.31 7.36
N ARG A 108 13.65 -13.82 7.48
CA ARG A 108 13.28 -14.63 8.63
C ARG A 108 14.16 -15.86 8.55
N VAL A 109 15.28 -15.82 9.27
CA VAL A 109 16.16 -16.98 9.47
C VAL A 109 15.28 -18.06 10.09
N PRO A 110 15.00 -19.17 9.38
CA PRO A 110 14.24 -20.27 9.96
C PRO A 110 15.12 -20.88 11.05
N GLY A 111 14.76 -20.70 12.32
CA GLY A 111 15.46 -21.33 13.45
C GLY A 111 15.90 -20.41 14.58
N MET A 112 15.74 -19.08 14.49
CA MET A 112 15.99 -18.23 15.66
C MET A 112 14.74 -18.20 16.55
N GLU A 113 14.63 -19.20 17.43
CA GLU A 113 13.76 -19.20 18.59
C GLU A 113 13.89 -17.83 19.27
N ARG A 114 12.83 -17.01 19.21
CA ARG A 114 12.77 -15.80 20.02
C ARG A 114 12.82 -16.27 21.46
N ARG A 115 13.97 -16.13 22.11
CA ARG A 115 14.11 -16.35 23.54
C ARG A 115 13.17 -15.34 24.20
N ALA A 116 11.98 -15.80 24.56
CA ALA A 116 11.03 -15.02 25.33
C ALA A 116 11.76 -14.55 26.60
N PRO A 117 11.56 -13.30 27.05
CA PRO A 117 12.10 -12.88 28.33
C PRO A 117 11.54 -13.82 29.39
N ALA A 118 12.44 -14.49 30.12
CA ALA A 118 12.09 -15.38 31.21
C ALA A 118 11.48 -14.55 32.35
N TYR A 119 10.17 -14.41 32.35
CA TYR A 119 9.45 -13.85 33.49
C TYR A 119 8.07 -14.49 33.60
N GLY A 120 7.86 -15.26 34.67
CA GLY A 120 6.54 -15.77 35.06
C GLY A 120 6.48 -17.28 35.16
N LYS A 121 6.87 -17.78 36.33
CA LYS A 121 6.71 -19.13 36.87
C LYS A 121 5.35 -19.76 36.46
N THR A 122 5.38 -20.86 35.71
CA THR A 122 4.20 -21.64 35.27
C THR A 122 3.52 -22.44 36.41
N GLU A 123 3.98 -22.33 37.65
CA GLU A 123 3.52 -23.18 38.75
C GLU A 123 2.16 -22.76 39.33
N GLU A 124 1.79 -21.48 39.25
CA GLU A 124 0.59 -20.95 39.93
C GLU A 124 -0.71 -21.12 39.11
N ARG A 125 -0.61 -21.31 37.80
CA ARG A 125 -1.78 -21.51 36.92
C ARG A 125 -2.31 -22.95 36.98
N ASP A 126 -1.45 -23.91 37.30
CA ASP A 126 -1.81 -25.33 37.38
C ASP A 126 -2.40 -25.73 38.74
N SER A 127 -2.09 -25.00 39.81
CA SER A 127 -2.68 -25.23 41.15
C SER A 127 -4.19 -25.00 41.16
N TYR A 128 -4.68 -23.92 40.53
CA TYR A 128 -6.12 -23.63 40.42
C TYR A 128 -6.89 -24.67 39.59
N ARG A 129 -6.28 -25.22 38.55
CA ARG A 129 -6.91 -26.28 37.73
C ARG A 129 -7.04 -27.62 38.46
N THR A 130 -6.19 -27.85 39.45
CA THR A 130 -6.09 -29.14 40.15
C THR A 130 -6.95 -29.14 41.42
N SER A 131 -7.08 -27.99 42.09
CA SER A 131 -7.88 -27.87 43.32
C SER A 131 -9.39 -27.92 43.10
N GLU A 132 -9.90 -27.56 41.91
CA GLU A 132 -11.34 -27.67 41.60
C GLU A 132 -11.80 -29.09 41.22
N LYS A 133 -10.86 -30.04 41.08
CA LYS A 133 -11.15 -31.42 40.65
C LYS A 133 -10.94 -32.50 41.72
N VAL A 134 -10.81 -32.09 42.97
CA VAL A 134 -10.83 -33.00 44.13
C VAL A 134 -11.95 -32.58 45.06
N THR A 135 -13.19 -32.68 44.57
CA THR A 135 -14.36 -32.84 45.44
C THR A 135 -14.77 -34.29 45.43
N GLU A 136 -14.64 -34.88 46.61
CA GLU A 136 -15.06 -36.22 46.96
C GLU A 136 -16.59 -36.35 46.83
N ALA A 137 -17.09 -36.91 45.73
CA ALA A 137 -18.45 -37.42 45.62
C ALA A 137 -18.59 -38.45 44.46
N GLY A 138 -18.57 -39.73 44.79
CA GLY A 138 -19.25 -40.79 44.01
C GLY A 138 -18.39 -41.62 43.02
N PRO A 139 -18.62 -42.95 42.91
CA PRO A 139 -17.78 -43.85 42.12
C PRO A 139 -18.10 -43.75 40.62
N GLY A 140 -17.12 -43.37 39.81
CA GLY A 140 -17.30 -43.28 38.35
C GLY A 140 -16.12 -42.65 37.60
N ALA A 141 -14.90 -43.12 37.87
CA ALA A 141 -13.70 -42.66 37.20
C ALA A 141 -13.66 -43.09 35.72
N ALA A 142 -13.65 -42.14 34.78
CA ALA A 142 -13.19 -42.37 33.41
C ALA A 142 -12.54 -41.09 32.82
N PRO A 143 -11.30 -41.15 32.32
CA PRO A 143 -10.63 -40.01 31.69
C PRO A 143 -11.16 -39.80 30.26
N VAL A 144 -11.63 -38.58 29.94
CA VAL A 144 -12.06 -38.22 28.58
C VAL A 144 -10.82 -37.92 27.73
N PHE A 145 -10.40 -38.90 26.93
CA PHE A 145 -9.34 -38.81 25.93
C PHE A 145 -9.72 -37.82 24.82
N ARG A 146 -8.97 -36.73 24.65
CA ARG A 146 -9.24 -35.66 23.66
C ARG A 146 -8.44 -35.90 22.38
N GLY A 147 -8.92 -36.80 21.52
CA GLY A 147 -8.37 -37.05 20.19
C GLY A 147 -8.79 -35.98 19.18
N GLY A 148 -7.82 -35.41 18.44
CA GLY A 148 -8.03 -34.38 17.43
C GLY A 148 -8.40 -34.93 16.05
N PHE A 149 -9.13 -34.13 15.27
CA PHE A 149 -9.38 -34.27 13.84
C PHE A 149 -9.44 -32.83 13.28
N GLY A 150 -8.75 -32.40 12.22
CA GLY A 150 -8.34 -33.13 11.00
C GLY A 150 -9.14 -32.54 9.82
N ARG A 151 -8.44 -32.00 8.82
CA ARG A 151 -8.92 -31.03 7.81
C ARG A 151 -9.73 -31.66 6.66
N GLY A 152 -10.75 -30.93 6.18
CA GLY A 152 -11.14 -30.75 4.77
C GLY A 152 -11.69 -31.95 3.97
N ALA A 153 -12.99 -31.88 3.61
CA ALA A 153 -13.62 -32.74 2.60
C ALA A 153 -13.79 -31.95 1.27
N ALA A 154 -13.51 -32.60 0.13
CA ALA A 154 -13.73 -32.07 -1.22
C ALA A 154 -15.13 -32.46 -1.76
N PRO A 155 -15.76 -31.65 -2.66
CA PRO A 155 -17.10 -31.93 -3.17
C PRO A 155 -17.11 -32.92 -4.34
N GLN A 156 -18.28 -33.52 -4.58
CA GLN A 156 -18.59 -34.42 -5.69
C GLN A 156 -18.86 -33.69 -7.00
#